data_AF-A0A495QFP6-F1
#
_entry.id   AF-A0A495QFP6-F1
#
_cell.length_a   1.000
_cell.length_b   1.000
_cell.length_c   1.000
_cell.angle_alpha   90.00
_cell.angle_beta   90.00
_cell.angle_gamma   90.00
#
_symmetry.space_group_name_H-M   'P 1'
#
loop_
_entity.id
_entity.type
_entity.pdbx_description
1 polymer ?
#
loop_
_entity_poly.entity_id
_entity_poly.type
_entity_poly.pdbx_seq_one_letter_code
_entity_poly.pdbx_strand_id
1 'polypeptide(L)'
;MGKVSIRSGVGGPDGPLARLQPFDTHGAMSAVPYAPSSTGRLPLPWARQYDSDARGPGIVYTVRSYATPIAWVRADGRTVIPPVSYSATTTRHQNLCRAWLGAAATAYEGAAAA
;
A
#
# COMPACT_ATOMS: atom_id res chain seq x y z
N MET A 1 18.05 -4.59 0.57
CA MET A 1 16.91 -4.01 1.30
C MET A 1 17.13 -4.26 2.79
N GLY A 2 17.09 -3.22 3.63
CA GLY A 2 17.32 -3.37 5.07
C GLY A 2 16.12 -4.00 5.77
N LYS A 3 16.38 -4.80 6.80
CA LYS A 3 15.33 -5.34 7.67
C LYS A 3 14.98 -4.30 8.73
N VAL A 4 13.69 -4.04 8.93
CA VAL A 4 13.20 -3.09 9.95
C VAL A 4 12.13 -3.72 10.83
N SER A 5 12.03 -3.25 12.08
CA SER A 5 10.94 -3.63 12.97
C SER A 5 9.66 -2.89 12.58
N ILE A 6 8.53 -3.59 12.43
CA ILE A 6 7.22 -2.95 12.20
C ILE A 6 6.88 -1.97 13.32
N ARG A 7 7.20 -2.32 14.58
CA ARG A 7 6.74 -1.60 15.76
C ARG A 7 7.40 -0.23 15.93
N SER A 8 8.65 -0.08 15.47
CA SER A 8 9.46 1.10 15.74
C SER A 8 10.20 1.67 14.53
N GLY A 9 10.27 0.94 13.41
CA GLY A 9 11.10 1.30 12.28
C GLY A 9 10.35 1.61 10.99
N VAL A 10 9.04 1.34 10.90
CA VAL A 10 8.26 1.52 9.65
C VAL A 10 7.54 2.88 9.58
N GLY A 11 7.00 3.34 10.71
CA GLY A 11 6.31 4.63 10.83
C GLY A 11 7.22 5.77 11.28
N GLY A 12 6.61 6.94 11.52
CA GLY A 12 7.31 8.18 11.88
C GLY A 12 7.52 9.09 10.67
N PRO A 13 7.75 10.41 10.88
CA PRO A 13 7.99 11.37 9.79
C PRO A 13 9.25 11.03 8.99
N ASP A 14 10.24 10.43 9.65
CA ASP A 14 11.48 9.96 9.04
C ASP A 14 11.47 8.46 8.67
N GLY A 15 10.33 7.81 8.91
CA GLY A 15 10.15 6.39 8.64
C GLY A 15 10.09 6.07 7.15
N PRO A 16 10.35 4.81 6.77
CA PRO A 16 10.37 4.40 5.37
C PRO A 16 9.02 4.55 4.67
N LEU A 17 7.87 4.48 5.39
CA LEU A 17 6.57 4.81 4.80
C LEU A 17 6.49 6.28 4.38
N ALA A 18 6.85 7.20 5.29
CA ALA A 18 6.77 8.65 5.03
C ALA A 18 7.73 9.09 3.90
N ARG A 19 8.85 8.39 3.75
CA ARG A 19 9.87 8.66 2.73
C ARG A 19 9.73 7.82 1.46
N LEU A 20 8.68 7.00 1.36
CA LEU A 20 8.49 6.03 0.26
C LEU A 20 9.72 5.15 -0.01
N GLN A 21 10.43 4.79 1.06
CA GLN A 21 11.62 3.94 0.97
C GLN A 21 11.22 2.46 1.02
N PRO A 22 11.87 1.60 0.21
CA PRO A 22 11.66 0.16 0.28
C PRO A 22 12.11 -0.43 1.61
N PHE A 23 11.36 -1.40 2.14
CA PHE A 23 11.70 -2.09 3.38
C PHE A 23 11.14 -3.52 3.41
N ASP A 24 11.67 -4.34 4.30
CA ASP A 24 11.09 -5.65 4.66
C ASP A 24 11.11 -5.85 6.17
N THR A 25 10.05 -6.43 6.70
CA THR A 25 9.90 -6.74 8.14
C THR A 25 9.77 -8.24 8.38
N HIS A 26 10.70 -9.00 7.80
CA HIS A 26 10.67 -10.47 7.82
C HIS A 26 9.42 -11.03 7.12
N GLY A 27 9.03 -10.42 6.00
CA GLY A 27 7.91 -10.86 5.17
C GLY A 27 6.50 -10.54 5.71
N ALA A 28 6.34 -10.03 6.94
CA ALA A 28 5.02 -9.67 7.46
C ALA A 28 4.46 -8.39 6.79
N MET A 29 5.31 -7.38 6.64
CA MET A 29 5.02 -6.15 5.92
C MET A 29 6.26 -5.75 5.11
N SER A 30 6.09 -5.41 3.84
CA SER A 30 7.19 -4.98 2.96
C SER A 30 6.74 -3.85 2.07
N ALA A 31 7.69 -3.09 1.53
CA ALA A 31 7.41 -2.14 0.48
C ALA A 31 8.48 -2.16 -0.61
N VAL A 32 8.05 -1.95 -1.85
CA VAL A 32 8.88 -2.00 -3.06
C VAL A 32 8.58 -0.82 -3.99
N PRO A 33 9.58 -0.32 -4.76
CA PRO A 33 9.44 0.89 -5.58
C PRO A 33 8.85 0.60 -6.97
N TYR A 34 7.89 -0.32 -7.05
CA TYR A 34 7.23 -0.74 -8.30
C TYR A 34 5.90 -1.45 -7.97
N ALA A 35 5.17 -1.89 -9.01
CA ALA A 35 4.00 -2.76 -8.87
C ALA A 35 4.35 -4.24 -9.12
N PRO A 36 4.37 -5.11 -8.09
CA PRO A 36 4.43 -6.55 -8.31
C PRO A 36 3.21 -7.07 -9.08
N SER A 37 3.42 -7.99 -10.03
CA SER A 37 2.33 -8.61 -10.81
C SER A 37 1.39 -9.47 -9.96
N SER A 38 1.88 -10.02 -8.84
CA SER A 38 1.06 -10.79 -7.90
C SER A 38 0.31 -9.88 -6.94
N THR A 39 -1.02 -9.97 -6.94
CA THR A 39 -1.92 -9.23 -6.04
C THR A 39 -2.32 -10.03 -4.79
N GLY A 40 -1.84 -11.27 -4.63
CA GLY A 40 -2.12 -12.07 -3.45
C GLY A 40 -3.62 -12.30 -3.22
N ARG A 41 -4.13 -11.90 -2.05
CA ARG A 41 -5.54 -12.07 -1.68
C ARG A 41 -6.41 -10.84 -1.96
N LEU A 42 -5.93 -9.90 -2.78
CA LEU A 42 -6.67 -8.67 -3.09
C LEU A 42 -8.00 -9.00 -3.79
N PRO A 43 -9.17 -8.52 -3.29
CA PRO A 43 -10.45 -8.76 -3.93
C PRO A 43 -10.47 -8.24 -5.37
N LEU A 44 -11.26 -8.89 -6.22
CA LEU A 44 -11.27 -8.63 -7.67
C LEU A 44 -11.41 -7.15 -8.06
N PRO A 45 -12.30 -6.33 -7.46
CA PRO A 45 -12.39 -4.91 -7.81
C PRO A 45 -11.08 -4.16 -7.57
N TRP A 46 -10.40 -4.46 -6.45
CA TRP A 46 -9.12 -3.85 -6.09
C TRP A 46 -7.96 -4.39 -6.91
N ALA A 47 -7.99 -5.67 -7.28
CA ALA A 47 -7.00 -6.24 -8.19
C ALA A 47 -7.07 -5.60 -9.58
N ARG A 48 -8.29 -5.35 -10.09
CA ARG A 48 -8.49 -4.61 -11.34
C ARG A 48 -8.02 -3.16 -11.25
N GLN A 49 -8.36 -2.48 -10.15
CA GLN A 49 -7.86 -1.12 -9.90
C GLN A 49 -6.33 -1.08 -9.85
N TYR A 50 -5.71 -2.04 -9.16
CA TYR A 50 -4.26 -2.15 -9.06
C TYR A 50 -3.59 -2.36 -10.42
N ASP A 51 -4.11 -3.26 -11.26
CA ASP A 51 -3.59 -3.48 -12.61
C ASP A 51 -3.79 -2.25 -13.50
N SER A 52 -4.96 -1.59 -13.40
CA SER A 52 -5.22 -0.33 -14.10
C SER A 52 -4.21 0.75 -13.68
N ASP A 53 -4.04 0.99 -12.39
CA ASP A 53 -3.11 1.97 -11.85
C ASP A 53 -1.66 1.64 -12.21
N ALA A 54 -1.28 0.36 -12.26
CA ALA A 54 0.06 -0.08 -12.67
C ALA A 54 0.34 0.18 -14.16
N ARG A 55 -0.65 0.05 -15.04
CA ARG A 55 -0.53 0.34 -16.48
C ARG A 55 -0.63 1.83 -16.79
N GLY A 56 -1.41 2.58 -16.01
CA GLY A 56 -1.59 4.01 -16.17
C GLY A 56 -2.34 4.60 -14.96
N PRO A 57 -1.75 5.54 -14.21
CA PRO A 57 -0.56 6.33 -14.50
C PRO A 57 0.79 5.66 -14.19
N GLY A 58 0.79 4.44 -13.67
CA GLY A 58 1.95 3.77 -13.09
C GLY A 58 1.92 3.80 -11.57
N ILE A 59 2.51 2.78 -10.94
CA ILE A 59 2.67 2.69 -9.48
C ILE A 59 4.15 2.77 -9.14
N VAL A 60 4.51 3.77 -8.33
CA VAL A 60 5.90 4.06 -7.94
C VAL A 60 6.26 3.46 -6.58
N TYR A 61 5.27 3.07 -5.79
CA TYR A 61 5.49 2.46 -4.48
C TYR A 61 4.34 1.54 -4.12
N THR A 62 4.64 0.30 -3.72
CA THR A 62 3.63 -0.66 -3.23
C THR A 62 4.00 -1.14 -1.84
N VAL A 63 3.06 -1.05 -0.91
CA VAL A 63 3.15 -1.68 0.41
C VAL A 63 2.33 -2.97 0.41
N ARG A 64 2.94 -4.05 0.89
CA ARG A 64 2.31 -5.37 1.00
C ARG A 64 2.26 -5.83 2.45
N SER A 65 1.14 -6.45 2.83
CA SER A 65 1.05 -7.31 4.00
C SER A 65 1.17 -8.74 3.52
N TYR A 66 2.22 -9.44 3.95
CA TYR A 66 2.63 -10.69 3.33
C TYR A 66 2.74 -10.52 1.79
N ALA A 67 2.02 -11.33 1.02
CA ALA A 67 2.01 -11.26 -0.44
C ALA A 67 0.90 -10.34 -1.03
N THR A 68 0.08 -9.69 -0.20
CA THR A 68 -1.08 -8.92 -0.67
C THR A 68 -0.78 -7.41 -0.65
N PRO A 69 -0.93 -6.68 -1.75
CA PRO A 69 -0.90 -5.22 -1.75
C PRO A 69 -1.98 -4.64 -0.84
N ILE A 70 -1.59 -3.76 0.08
CA ILE A 70 -2.50 -3.13 1.06
C ILE A 70 -2.50 -1.60 0.98
N ALA A 71 -1.53 -1.04 0.25
CA ALA A 71 -1.51 0.36 -0.16
C ALA A 71 -0.56 0.52 -1.36
N TRP A 72 -0.80 1.50 -2.20
CA TRP A 72 0.13 1.89 -3.27
C TRP A 72 0.08 3.38 -3.55
N VAL A 73 1.20 3.92 -4.03
CA VAL A 73 1.34 5.30 -4.50
C VAL A 73 1.50 5.27 -6.01
N ARG A 74 0.59 5.97 -6.69
CA ARG A 74 0.59 6.17 -8.13
C ARG A 74 1.64 7.21 -8.53
N ALA A 75 2.06 7.19 -9.79
CA ALA A 75 3.01 8.15 -10.35
C ALA A 75 2.48 9.60 -10.33
N ASP A 76 1.15 9.79 -10.26
CA ASP A 76 0.51 11.10 -10.10
C ASP A 76 0.47 11.58 -8.63
N GLY A 77 1.14 10.89 -7.71
CA GLY A 77 1.23 11.24 -6.29
C GLY A 77 0.02 10.83 -5.45
N ARG A 78 -0.98 10.17 -6.03
CA ARG A 78 -2.15 9.68 -5.29
C ARG A 78 -1.84 8.39 -4.54
N THR A 79 -2.28 8.33 -3.30
CA THR A 79 -2.18 7.14 -2.45
C THR A 79 -3.53 6.42 -2.42
N VAL A 80 -3.51 5.12 -2.72
CA VAL A 80 -4.68 4.24 -2.65
C VAL A 80 -4.49 3.24 -1.52
N ILE A 81 -5.48 3.15 -0.63
CA ILE A 81 -5.54 2.20 0.48
C ILE A 81 -6.90 1.50 0.45
N PRO A 82 -6.99 0.26 -0.04
CA PRO A 82 -8.26 -0.48 -0.07
C PRO A 82 -8.87 -0.58 1.34
N PRO A 83 -10.16 -0.24 1.54
CA PRO A 83 -10.87 -0.43 2.79
C PRO A 83 -11.33 -1.89 2.95
N VAL A 84 -10.45 -2.84 2.62
CA VAL A 84 -10.71 -4.28 2.72
C VAL A 84 -10.17 -4.77 4.05
N SER A 85 -11.03 -5.40 4.84
CA SER A 85 -10.65 -6.09 6.08
C SER A 85 -10.29 -7.55 5.77
N TYR A 86 -9.10 -7.97 6.15
CA TYR A 86 -8.63 -9.36 5.98
C TYR A 86 -8.36 -10.04 7.32
N SER A 87 -7.68 -9.34 8.22
CA SER A 87 -7.28 -9.79 9.54
C SER A 87 -6.90 -8.58 10.39
N ALA A 88 -6.89 -8.73 11.72
CA ALA A 88 -6.45 -7.69 12.64
C ALA A 88 -5.01 -7.19 12.34
N THR A 89 -4.12 -8.10 11.94
CA THR A 89 -2.74 -7.78 11.54
C THR A 89 -2.73 -6.88 10.30
N THR A 90 -3.48 -7.24 9.25
CA THR A 90 -3.55 -6.45 8.03
C THR A 90 -4.20 -5.08 8.28
N THR A 91 -5.23 -5.01 9.13
CA THR A 91 -5.85 -3.76 9.56
C THR A 91 -4.82 -2.85 10.24
N ARG A 92 -3.98 -3.39 11.14
CA ARG A 92 -2.89 -2.62 11.77
C ARG A 92 -1.89 -2.11 10.73
N HIS A 93 -1.50 -2.92 9.75
CA HIS A 93 -0.61 -2.49 8.68
C HIS A 93 -1.22 -1.38 7.82
N GLN A 94 -2.50 -1.49 7.47
CA GLN A 94 -3.22 -0.42 6.76
C GLN A 94 -3.31 0.86 7.58
N ASN A 95 -3.47 0.78 8.91
CA ASN A 95 -3.45 1.96 9.77
C ASN A 95 -2.08 2.65 9.78
N LEU A 96 -0.98 1.90 9.72
CA LEU A 96 0.35 2.48 9.51
C LEU A 96 0.43 3.19 8.16
N CYS A 97 -0.09 2.58 7.09
CA CYS A 97 -0.16 3.21 5.78
C CYS A 97 -0.98 4.51 5.83
N ARG A 98 -2.16 4.52 6.45
CA ARG A 98 -3.01 5.73 6.58
C ARG A 98 -2.32 6.84 7.37
N ALA A 99 -1.55 6.48 8.39
CA ALA A 99 -0.86 7.46 9.24
C ALA A 99 0.37 8.08 8.56
N TRP A 100 1.07 7.33 7.71
CA TRP A 100 2.41 7.71 7.27
C TRP A 100 2.62 7.76 5.76
N LEU A 101 1.76 7.12 4.96
CA LEU A 101 1.74 7.41 3.53
C LEU A 101 1.09 8.77 3.36
N GLY A 102 1.91 9.75 2.97
CA GLY A 102 1.42 11.05 2.55
C GLY A 102 0.37 10.88 1.45
N ALA A 103 -0.57 11.80 1.41
CA ALA A 103 -1.60 11.74 0.39
C ALA A 103 -2.06 13.14 0.01
N ALA A 104 -2.18 13.37 -1.29
CA ALA A 104 -3.46 13.86 -1.80
C ALA A 104 -4.43 12.65 -1.78
N ALA A 105 -4.92 12.29 -0.59
CA ALA A 105 -5.83 11.15 -0.44
C ALA A 105 -7.20 11.60 -0.94
N THR A 106 -7.55 11.21 -2.16
CA THR A 106 -8.97 11.20 -2.52
C THR A 106 -9.59 10.01 -1.80
N ALA A 107 -10.28 10.27 -0.70
CA ALA A 107 -11.40 9.42 -0.30
C ALA A 107 -12.30 9.25 -1.54
N TYR A 108 -12.66 8.01 -1.84
CA TYR A 108 -13.38 7.67 -3.06
C TYR A 108 -14.76 8.34 -3.07
N GLU A 109 -14.93 9.36 -3.92
CA GLU A 109 -16.23 9.80 -4.43
C GLU A 109 -16.63 8.82 -5.56
N GLY A 110 -17.63 7.99 -5.31
CA GLY A 110 -18.48 7.44 -6.38
C GLY A 110 -18.01 6.16 -7.10
N ALA A 111 -18.52 5.02 -6.63
CA ALA A 111 -19.12 3.99 -7.48
C ALA A 111 -20.24 3.29 -6.70
N ALA A 112 -21.25 4.09 -6.37
CA ALA A 112 -22.61 3.63 -6.54
C ALA A 112 -23.09 4.20 -7.89
N ALA A 113 -23.18 3.36 -8.92
CA ALA A 113 -24.10 3.53 -10.06
C ALA A 113 -23.92 2.38 -11.07
N ALA A 114 -25.07 1.82 -11.45
CA ALA A 114 -25.37 0.75 -12.40
C ALA A 114 -25.36 -0.67 -11.82
#